data_AF-A0A960NIL0-F1
#
_entry.id   AF-A0A960NIL0-F1
#
_cell.length_a   1.000
_cell.length_b   1.000
_cell.length_c   1.000
_cell.angle_alpha   90.00
_cell.angle_beta   90.00
_cell.angle_gamma   90.00
#
_symmetry.space_group_name_H-M   'P 1'
#
loop_
_entity.id
_entity.type
_entity.pdbx_description
1 polymer ?
#
loop_
_entity_poly.entity_id
_entity_poly.type
_entity_poly.pdbx_seq_one_letter_code
_entity_poly.pdbx_strand_id
1 'polypeptide(L)' 'MNGLSLTRILLVTGACLHLATTQAMARIDLATNHLSDVWEVAYGQGLAPEGDSDGDGFSNLEEAIAGTDPHDGT' A
#
# COMPACT_ATOMS: atom_id res chain seq x y z
N MET A 1 -50.92 0.94 -5.48
CA MET A 1 -49.53 1.33 -5.82
C MET A 1 -48.81 1.63 -4.53
N ASN A 2 -47.79 0.87 -4.12
CA ASN A 2 -46.77 1.33 -3.16
C ASN A 2 -45.42 0.64 -3.48
N GLY A 3 -45.05 0.58 -4.76
CA GLY A 3 -43.76 0.03 -5.23
C GLY A 3 -42.53 0.88 -4.86
N LEU A 4 -42.71 1.92 -4.04
CA LEU A 4 -41.68 2.84 -3.59
C LEU A 4 -41.02 2.42 -2.26
N SER A 5 -41.56 1.40 -1.56
CA SER A 5 -41.05 0.95 -0.25
C SER A 5 -39.93 -0.10 -0.36
N LEU A 6 -40.09 -1.13 -1.21
CA LEU A 6 -39.06 -2.18 -1.37
C LEU A 6 -37.80 -1.67 -2.08
N THR A 7 -37.95 -0.83 -3.11
CA THR A 7 -36.83 -0.33 -3.92
C THR A 7 -35.86 0.54 -3.12
N ARG A 8 -36.35 1.27 -2.11
CA ARG A 8 -35.52 2.07 -1.19
C ARG A 8 -34.83 1.20 -0.14
N ILE A 9 -35.50 0.17 0.37
CA ILE A 9 -34.92 -0.77 1.35
C ILE A 9 -33.78 -1.57 0.70
N LEU A 10 -33.94 -2.00 -0.56
CA LEU A 10 -32.90 -2.72 -1.31
C LEU A 10 -31.67 -1.85 -1.64
N LEU A 11 -31.88 -0.55 -1.90
CA LEU A 11 -30.80 0.40 -2.16
C LEU A 11 -30.01 0.77 -0.90
N VAL A 12 -30.67 0.88 0.25
CA VAL A 12 -30.00 1.21 1.52
C VAL A 12 -29.19 0.02 2.06
N THR A 13 -29.71 -1.21 1.98
CA THR A 13 -28.95 -2.41 2.40
C THR A 13 -27.82 -2.76 1.45
N GLY A 14 -28.00 -2.57 0.14
CA GLY A 14 -26.93 -2.74 -0.86
C GLY A 14 -25.80 -1.71 -0.73
N ALA A 15 -26.14 -0.44 -0.44
CA ALA A 15 -25.16 0.61 -0.20
C ALA A 15 -24.37 0.39 1.11
N CYS A 16 -25.04 -0.06 2.19
CA CYS A 16 -24.36 -0.38 3.45
C CYS A 16 -23.39 -1.58 3.33
N LEU A 17 -23.67 -2.54 2.46
CA LEU A 17 -22.80 -3.71 2.25
C LEU A 17 -21.60 -3.44 1.31
N HIS A 18 -21.67 -2.40 0.48
CA HIS A 18 -20.53 -1.97 -0.37
C HIS A 18 -19.55 -1.03 0.33
N LEU A 19 -19.97 -0.38 1.43
CA LEU A 19 -19.12 0.56 2.18
C LEU A 19 -18.30 -0.11 3.30
N ALA A 20 -18.56 -1.39 3.60
CA ALA A 20 -17.93 -2.11 4.70
C ALA A 20 -16.59 -2.79 4.36
N THR A 21 -16.06 -2.62 3.15
CA THR A 21 -14.77 -3.23 2.76
C THR A 21 -13.60 -2.25 2.84
N THR A 22 -13.66 -1.19 3.65
CA THR A 22 -12.43 -0.46 3.99
C THR A 22 -11.56 -1.39 4.83
N GLN A 23 -10.83 -2.26 4.15
CA GLN A 23 -9.75 -3.05 4.70
C GLN A 23 -8.72 -2.06 5.25
N ALA A 24 -8.89 -1.70 6.52
CA ALA A 24 -7.80 -1.32 7.39
C ALA A 24 -7.00 -2.61 7.73
N MET A 25 -6.59 -3.33 6.70
CA MET A 25 -5.36 -4.09 6.78
C MET A 25 -4.31 -2.99 6.87
N ALA A 26 -3.44 -2.99 7.88
CA ALA A 26 -2.24 -2.16 7.82
C ALA A 26 -1.66 -2.37 6.41
N ARG A 27 -1.69 -1.33 5.59
CA ARG A 27 -1.26 -1.45 4.20
C ARG A 27 0.26 -1.51 4.29
N ILE A 28 0.80 -2.71 4.49
CA ILE A 28 2.23 -3.06 4.68
C ILE A 28 3.11 -2.70 3.44
N ASP A 29 2.50 -2.03 2.46
CA ASP A 29 3.10 -1.55 1.22
C ASP A 29 2.34 -0.27 0.81
N LEU A 30 2.65 0.84 1.50
CA LEU A 30 1.98 2.13 1.33
C LEU A 30 2.25 2.72 -0.05
N ALA A 31 3.47 2.55 -0.57
CA ALA A 31 3.88 2.99 -1.90
C ALA A 31 3.41 2.07 -3.02
N THR A 32 2.85 0.89 -2.70
CA THR A 32 2.46 -0.15 -3.67
C THR A 32 3.60 -0.58 -4.59
N ASN A 33 4.82 -0.55 -4.06
CA ASN A 33 6.06 -0.87 -4.77
C ASN A 33 6.72 -2.16 -4.24
N HIS A 34 6.07 -2.92 -3.35
CA HIS A 34 6.61 -4.14 -2.78
C HIS A 34 7.85 -3.94 -1.89
N LEU A 35 8.20 -2.70 -1.54
CA LEU A 35 9.18 -2.42 -0.49
C LEU A 35 8.53 -2.52 0.89
N SER A 36 9.36 -2.77 1.91
CA SER A 36 8.87 -2.81 3.27
C SER A 36 8.54 -1.40 3.76
N ASP A 37 7.31 -1.18 4.22
CA ASP A 37 6.93 0.08 4.87
C ASP A 37 7.85 0.49 6.01
N VAL A 38 8.34 -0.46 6.80
CA VAL A 38 9.21 -0.16 7.95
C VAL A 38 10.55 0.39 7.46
N TRP A 39 11.07 -0.19 6.38
CA TRP A 39 12.28 0.27 5.74
C TRP A 39 12.04 1.62 5.04
N GLU A 40 10.91 1.80 4.34
CA GLU A 40 10.53 3.08 3.73
C GLU A 40 10.28 4.20 4.77
N VAL A 41 9.85 3.85 5.99
CA VAL A 41 9.75 4.80 7.10
C VAL A 41 11.14 5.27 7.58
N ALA A 42 12.16 4.41 7.49
CA ALA A 42 13.51 4.74 7.89
C ALA A 42 14.25 5.54 6.81
N TYR A 43 14.10 5.18 5.53
CA TYR A 43 14.95 5.66 4.43
C TYR A 43 14.22 6.46 3.34
N GLY A 44 12.90 6.60 3.45
CA GLY A 44 12.07 7.36 2.52
C GLY A 44 11.16 6.47 1.65
N GLN A 45 9.97 6.99 1.35
CA GLN A 45 8.96 6.28 0.55
C GLN A 45 9.16 6.49 -0.95
N GLY A 46 8.69 5.52 -1.73
CA GLY A 46 8.53 5.66 -3.18
C GLY A 46 9.83 5.45 -3.97
N LEU A 47 10.80 4.77 -3.37
CA LEU A 47 11.96 4.26 -4.10
C LEU A 47 11.50 3.19 -5.10
N ALA A 48 12.14 3.18 -6.28
CA ALA A 48 11.92 2.11 -7.25
C ALA A 48 12.64 0.85 -6.74
N PRO A 49 11.97 -0.30 -6.59
CA PRO A 49 12.58 -1.52 -6.05
C PRO A 49 13.80 -1.97 -6.85
N GLU A 50 13.74 -1.83 -8.18
CA GLU A 50 14.81 -2.11 -9.13
C GLU A 50 15.82 -0.97 -9.31
N GLY A 51 15.61 0.16 -8.63
CA GLY A 51 16.54 1.28 -8.62
C GLY A 51 17.73 1.01 -7.71
N ASP A 52 18.80 1.77 -7.92
CA ASP A 52 20.03 1.77 -7.14
C ASP A 52 20.27 3.24 -6.76
N SER A 53 19.90 3.58 -5.53
CA SER A 53 19.72 4.98 -5.12
C SER A 53 21.05 5.68 -4.84
N ASP A 54 22.08 4.95 -4.42
CA ASP A 54 23.43 5.46 -4.16
C ASP A 54 24.47 5.06 -5.23
N GLY A 55 24.14 4.13 -6.13
CA GLY A 55 24.98 3.73 -7.25
C GLY A 55 26.04 2.69 -6.88
N ASP A 56 25.83 1.93 -5.81
CA ASP A 56 26.80 0.94 -5.32
C ASP A 56 26.66 -0.44 -5.99
N GLY A 57 25.60 -0.62 -6.77
CA GLY A 57 25.31 -1.83 -7.53
C GLY A 57 24.34 -2.80 -6.84
N PHE A 58 23.81 -2.46 -5.66
CA PHE A 58 22.67 -3.14 -5.06
C PHE A 58 21.37 -2.40 -5.38
N SER A 59 20.30 -3.17 -5.58
CA SER A 59 18.98 -2.57 -5.75
C SER A 59 18.36 -2.19 -4.41
N ASN A 60 17.51 -1.16 -4.40
CA ASN A 60 16.72 -0.74 -3.25
C ASN A 60 15.95 -1.91 -2.62
N LEU A 61 15.52 -2.90 -3.42
CA LEU A 61 14.89 -4.12 -2.91
C LEU A 61 15.87 -5.04 -2.18
N GLU A 62 17.07 -5.26 -2.71
CA GLU A 62 18.11 -6.07 -2.05
C GLU A 62 18.52 -5.44 -0.73
N GLU A 63 18.65 -4.12 -0.70
CA GLU A 63 18.96 -3.34 0.50
C GLU A 63 17.81 -3.36 1.51
N ALA A 64 16.57 -3.24 1.06
CA ALA A 64 15.39 -3.40 1.91
C ALA A 64 15.30 -4.80 2.55
N ILE A 65 15.71 -5.84 1.81
CA ILE A 65 15.78 -7.22 2.32
C ILE A 65 16.94 -7.38 3.31
N ALA A 66 18.09 -6.75 3.04
CA ALA A 66 19.27 -6.78 3.90
C ALA A 66 19.13 -5.89 5.15
N GLY A 67 18.24 -4.90 5.11
CA GLY A 67 18.10 -3.86 6.14
C GLY A 67 19.23 -2.83 6.10
N THR A 68 19.80 -2.56 4.93
CA THR A 68 20.83 -1.51 4.70
C THR A 68 20.19 -0.19 4.26
N ASP A 69 20.97 0.88 4.25
CA ASP A 69 20.52 2.23 3.89
C ASP A 69 20.72 2.46 2.38
N PRO A 70 19.65 2.72 1.60
CA PRO A 70 19.70 2.91 0.14
C PRO A 70 20.44 4.18 -0.32
N HIS A 71 20.96 4.95 0.62
CA HIS A 71 21.75 6.15 0.37
C HIS A 71 23.19 6.02 0.89
N ASP A 72 23.62 4.83 1.32
CA ASP A 72 24.94 4.53 1.88
C ASP A 72 25.67 3.41 1.12
N GLY A 73 26.35 3.78 0.03
CA GLY A 73 26.94 2.84 -0.91
C GLY A 73 28.25 2.19 -0.47
N THR A 74 28.26 1.51 0.69
CA THR A 74 29.45 0.89 1.30
C THR A 74 29.38 -0.62 1.47
#